data_AF-A0A520K9F0-F1
#
_entry.id   AF-A0A520K9F0-F1
#
_cell.length_a   1.000
_cell.length_b   1.000
_cell.length_c   1.000
_cell.angle_alpha   90.00
_cell.angle_beta   90.00
_cell.angle_gamma   90.00
#
_symmetry.space_group_name_H-M   'P 1'
#
loop_
_entity.id
_entity.type
_entity.pdbx_description
1 polymer ?
#
loop_
_entity_poly.entity_id
_entity_poly.type
_entity_poly.pdbx_seq_one_letter_code
_entity_poly.pdbx_strand_id
1 'polypeptide(L)' 'MKKNNEGNKKTYRSMKEFEMEIFPKSYTERLATKKSEDPRAFGAGLAEELLEDIRQRLAK' A
#
# COMPACT_ATOMS: atom_id res chain seq x y z
N MET A 1 12.72 28.12 38.25
CA MET A 1 12.05 26.83 38.00
C MET A 1 11.65 26.76 36.53
N LYS A 2 12.41 26.05 35.68
CA LYS A 2 12.01 25.81 34.28
C LYS A 2 10.98 24.68 34.30
N LYS A 3 9.74 24.98 33.91
CA LYS A 3 8.69 23.98 33.69
C LYS A 3 9.06 23.19 32.44
N ASN A 4 9.61 22.00 32.62
CA ASN A 4 9.84 21.06 31.52
C ASN A 4 8.47 20.49 31.14
N ASN A 5 7.80 21.14 30.19
CA ASN A 5 6.58 20.63 29.60
C ASN A 5 6.98 19.56 28.57
N GLU A 6 7.47 18.41 29.05
CA GLU A 6 7.70 17.23 28.24
C GLU A 6 6.33 16.61 27.93
N GLY A 7 5.67 17.17 26.92
CA GLY A 7 4.43 16.63 26.38
C GLY A 7 4.61 15.14 26.08
N ASN A 8 3.72 14.33 26.66
CA ASN A 8 3.64 12.87 26.52
C ASN A 8 4.03 12.39 25.12
N LYS A 9 5.28 11.95 24.96
CA LYS A 9 5.74 11.34 23.71
C LYS A 9 5.10 9.96 23.61
N LYS A 10 4.04 9.86 22.81
CA LYS A 10 3.35 8.60 22.56
C LYS A 10 4.31 7.65 21.82
N THR A 11 4.62 6.51 22.43
CA THR A 11 5.44 5.46 21.79
C THR A 11 4.52 4.51 21.02
N TYR A 12 4.75 4.38 19.72
CA TYR A 12 4.03 3.45 18.86
C TYR A 12 4.75 2.10 18.86
N ARG A 13 3.99 1.00 18.96
CA ARG A 13 4.58 -0.35 18.98
C ARG A 13 4.85 -0.87 17.56
N SER A 14 4.25 -0.24 16.56
CA SER A 14 4.47 -0.59 15.16
C SER A 14 4.24 0.61 14.23
N MET A 15 4.80 0.52 13.03
CA MET A 15 4.53 1.48 11.96
C MET A 15 3.04 1.52 11.57
N LYS A 16 2.33 0.40 11.70
CA LYS A 16 0.89 0.35 11.43
C LYS A 16 0.10 1.23 12.41
N GLU A 17 0.43 1.17 13.69
CA GLU A 17 -0.23 2.01 14.72
C GLU A 17 0.05 3.49 14.47
N PHE A 18 1.29 3.83 14.11
CA PHE A 18 1.66 5.20 13.75
C PHE A 18 0.91 5.69 12.51
N GLU A 19 0.90 4.91 11.42
CA GLU A 19 0.20 5.25 10.18
C GLU A 19 -1.30 5.43 10.42
N MET A 20 -1.93 4.59 11.25
CA MET A 20 -3.36 4.69 11.58
C MET A 20 -3.69 5.98 12.34
N GLU A 21 -2.83 6.41 13.26
CA GLU A 21 -3.10 7.58 14.10
C GLU A 21 -2.76 8.90 13.41
N ILE A 22 -1.67 8.94 12.63
CA ILE A 22 -1.20 10.16 11.98
C ILE A 22 -1.77 10.33 10.56
N PHE A 23 -1.96 9.23 9.82
CA PHE A 23 -2.40 9.25 8.43
C PHE A 23 -3.61 8.33 8.18
N PRO A 24 -4.73 8.48 8.92
CA PRO A 24 -5.85 7.55 8.86
C PRO A 24 -6.45 7.41 7.46
N LYS A 25 -6.56 8.53 6.70
CA LYS A 25 -7.11 8.52 5.34
C LYS A 25 -6.24 7.73 4.36
N SER A 26 -4.94 8.04 4.30
CA SER A 26 -3.99 7.34 3.45
C SER A 26 -3.85 5.87 3.84
N TYR A 27 -3.97 5.55 5.13
CA TYR A 27 -3.99 4.17 5.61
C TYR A 27 -5.24 3.42 5.11
N THR A 28 -6.42 4.02 5.17
CA THR A 28 -7.66 3.43 4.66
C THR A 28 -7.67 3.28 3.15
N GLU A 29 -7.14 4.24 2.40
CA GLU A 29 -6.99 4.18 0.95
C GLU A 29 -6.02 3.06 0.54
N ARG A 30 -4.87 2.94 1.22
CA ARG A 30 -3.90 1.86 0.98
C ARG A 30 -4.47 0.47 1.30
N LEU A 31 -5.33 0.36 2.30
CA LEU A 31 -6.04 -0.89 2.59
C LEU A 31 -7.11 -1.22 1.55
N ALA A 32 -7.79 -0.20 1.01
CA ALA A 32 -8.78 -0.37 -0.04
C ALA A 32 -8.12 -0.82 -1.35
N THR A 33 -7.00 -0.22 -1.75
CA THR A 33 -6.22 -0.65 -2.93
C THR A 33 -5.58 -2.02 -2.75
N LYS A 34 -5.02 -2.31 -1.58
CA LYS A 34 -4.51 -3.68 -1.29
C LYS A 34 -5.60 -4.75 -1.28
N LYS A 35 -6.85 -4.40 -0.99
CA LYS A 35 -7.99 -5.32 -1.10
C LYS A 35 -8.40 -5.57 -2.56
N SER A 36 -8.21 -4.59 -3.46
CA SER A 36 -8.48 -4.77 -4.89
C SER A 36 -7.33 -5.46 -5.63
N GLU A 37 -6.11 -5.37 -5.12
CA GLU A 37 -4.95 -6.09 -5.64
C GLU A 37 -4.89 -7.51 -5.05
N ASP A 38 -5.76 -8.43 -5.49
CA ASP A 38 -5.46 -9.85 -5.34
C ASP A 38 -4.14 -10.09 -6.09
N PRO A 39 -3.05 -10.52 -5.42
CA PRO A 39 -1.75 -10.71 -6.08
C PRO A 39 -1.85 -11.70 -7.25
N ARG A 40 -2.84 -12.61 -7.21
CA ARG A 40 -3.15 -13.54 -8.30
C ARG A 40 -3.74 -12.83 -9.52
N ALA A 41 -4.57 -11.81 -9.31
CA ALA A 41 -5.14 -11.00 -10.38
C ALA A 41 -4.07 -10.12 -11.05
N PHE A 42 -3.12 -9.59 -10.26
CA PHE A 42 -1.98 -8.84 -10.81
C PHE A 42 -1.06 -9.71 -11.67
N GLY A 43 -0.70 -10.90 -11.18
CA GLY A 43 0.11 -11.85 -11.94
C GLY A 43 -0.58 -12.35 -13.22
N ALA A 44 -1.90 -12.60 -13.15
CA ALA A 44 -2.69 -13.00 -14.31
C ALA A 44 -2.75 -11.90 -15.38
N GLY A 45 -2.97 -10.65 -14.99
CA GLY A 45 -3.02 -9.52 -15.93
C GLY A 45 -1.70 -9.29 -16.66
N LEU A 46 -0.56 -9.39 -15.96
CA LEU A 46 0.76 -9.29 -16.60
C LEU A 46 1.03 -10.42 -17.60
N ALA A 47 0.61 -11.65 -17.27
CA ALA A 47 0.76 -12.78 -18.17
C ALA A 47 -0.11 -12.63 -19.43
N GLU A 48 -1.33 -12.11 -19.27
CA GLU A 48 -2.25 -11.86 -20.38
C GLU A 48 -1.72 -10.77 -21.33
N GLU A 49 -1.20 -9.67 -20.80
CA GLU A 49 -0.57 -8.59 -21.59
C GLU A 49 0.65 -9.09 -22.38
N LEU A 50 1.49 -9.93 -21.75
CA LEU A 50 2.66 -10.53 -22.40
C LEU A 50 2.26 -11.48 -23.55
N LEU A 51 1.21 -12.28 -23.35
CA LEU A 51 0.71 -13.20 -24.38
C LEU A 51 0.12 -12.45 -25.58
N GLU A 52 -0.57 -11.34 -25.35
CA GLU A 52 -1.10 -10.51 -26.43
C GLU A 52 0.04 -9.84 -27.23
N ASP A 53 1.09 -9.33 -26.58
CA ASP A 53 2.26 -8.78 -27.30
C ASP A 53 2.95 -9.85 -28.15
N ILE A 54 3.11 -11.09 -27.65
CA ILE A 54 3.67 -12.20 -28.43
C ILE A 54 2.77 -12.53 -29.63
N ARG A 55 1.44 -12.58 -29.43
CA ARG A 55 0.47 -12.84 -30.48
C ARG A 55 0.54 -11.78 -31.58
N GLN A 56 0.62 -10.50 -31.23
CA GLN A 56 0.76 -9.40 -32.20
C GLN A 56 2.06 -9.49 -33.00
N ARG A 57 3.16 -9.94 -32.37
CA ARG A 57 4.45 -10.16 -33.06
C ARG A 57 4.43 -11.35 -34.00
N LEU A 58 3.70 -12.41 -33.66
CA LEU A 58 3.53 -13.62 -34.49
C LEU A 58 2.53 -13.41 -35.63
N ALA A 59 1.60 -12.48 -35.49
CA ALA A 59 0.63 -12.13 -36.54
C ALA A 59 1.22 -11.20 -37.63
N LYS A 60 2.51 -10.87 -37.53
CA LYS A 60 3.27 -10.01 -38.44
C LYS A 60 4.26 -10.83 -39.26
#